data_AF-A0A354XPH9-F1
#
_entry.id   AF-A0A354XPH9-F1
#
_cell.length_a   1.000
_cell.length_b   1.000
_cell.length_c   1.000
_cell.angle_alpha   90.00
_cell.angle_beta   90.00
_cell.angle_gamma   90.00
#
_symmetry.space_group_name_H-M   'P 1'
#
loop_
_entity.id
_entity.type
_entity.pdbx_description
1 polymer ?
#
loop_
_entity_poly.entity_id
_entity_poly.type
_entity_poly.pdbx_seq_one_letter_code
_entity_poly.pdbx_strand_id
1 'polypeptide(L)' 'RPLAGTSDAPPGTIVEMQKDAFTVVCSESLLQVLKVQLPGKGATVVTNVLHSRPLLFAPGNVFGA' A
#
# COMPACT_ATOMS: atom_id res chain seq x y z
N ARG A 1 -1.88 8.37 -4.62
CA ARG A 1 -3.00 9.26 -4.98
C ARG A 1 -4.17 8.99 -4.04
N PRO A 2 -4.88 10.01 -3.55
CA PRO A 2 -6.10 9.80 -2.79
C PRO A 2 -7.20 9.22 -3.68
N LEU A 3 -8.04 8.37 -3.11
CA LEU A 3 -9.24 7.81 -3.71
C LEU A 3 -10.43 8.16 -2.81
N ALA A 4 -11.56 8.48 -3.42
CA ALA A 4 -12.82 8.62 -2.70
C ALA A 4 -13.29 7.24 -2.22
N GLY A 5 -13.76 7.17 -0.99
CA GLY A 5 -14.22 5.95 -0.35
C GLY A 5 -13.69 5.81 1.07
N THR A 6 -14.41 5.04 1.86
CA THR A 6 -14.08 4.69 3.25
C THR A 6 -14.03 3.17 3.39
N SER A 7 -13.40 2.69 4.46
CA SER A 7 -13.34 1.28 4.81
C SER A 7 -13.53 1.14 6.31
N ASP A 8 -14.17 0.05 6.76
CA ASP A 8 -14.32 -0.26 8.19
C ASP A 8 -13.02 -0.77 8.82
N ALA A 9 -11.97 -1.00 8.02
CA ALA A 9 -10.66 -1.39 8.52
C ALA A 9 -9.93 -0.21 9.21
N PRO A 10 -9.08 -0.46 10.22
CA PRO A 10 -8.34 0.61 10.88
C PRO A 10 -7.43 1.40 9.92
N PRO A 11 -7.23 2.72 10.13
CA PRO A 11 -6.25 3.49 9.37
C PRO A 11 -4.85 2.86 9.40
N GLY A 12 -4.19 2.85 8.24
CA GLY A 12 -2.91 2.16 8.03
C GLY A 12 -3.04 0.74 7.48
N THR A 13 -4.25 0.16 7.45
CA THR A 13 -4.48 -1.18 6.90
C THR A 13 -4.41 -1.17 5.36
N ILE A 14 -3.68 -2.12 4.78
CA ILE A 14 -3.73 -2.40 3.34
C ILE A 14 -5.01 -3.20 3.07
N VAL A 15 -5.90 -2.66 2.25
CA VAL A 15 -7.21 -3.29 1.92
C VAL A 15 -7.25 -3.92 0.54
N GLU A 16 -6.37 -3.49 -0.36
CA GLU A 16 -6.34 -3.98 -1.72
C GLU A 16 -4.92 -4.01 -2.27
N MET A 17 -4.65 -5.02 -3.08
CA MET A 17 -3.42 -5.19 -3.84
C MET A 17 -3.74 -5.32 -5.33
N GLN A 18 -3.15 -4.45 -6.13
CA GLN A 18 -3.23 -4.42 -7.59
C GLN A 18 -1.83 -4.62 -8.19
N LYS A 19 -1.74 -4.91 -9.49
CA LYS A 19 -0.45 -5.22 -10.15
C LYS A 19 0.63 -4.17 -9.87
N ASP A 20 0.29 -2.89 -9.95
CA ASP A 20 1.20 -1.75 -9.83
C ASP A 20 0.94 -0.86 -8.62
N ALA A 21 0.07 -1.28 -7.70
CA ALA A 21 -0.37 -0.46 -6.59
C ALA A 21 -0.84 -1.26 -5.39
N PHE A 22 -0.83 -0.63 -4.21
CA PHE A 22 -1.64 -1.06 -3.08
C PHE A 22 -2.49 0.09 -2.55
N THR A 23 -3.60 -0.25 -1.90
CA THR A 23 -4.51 0.73 -1.31
C THR A 23 -4.47 0.62 0.20
N VAL A 24 -4.20 1.73 0.87
CA VAL A 24 -4.14 1.86 2.34
C VAL A 24 -5.34 2.67 2.82
N VAL A 25 -5.93 2.27 3.93
CA VAL A 25 -6.97 3.04 4.60
C VAL A 25 -6.37 4.24 5.31
N CYS A 26 -6.94 5.41 5.11
CA CYS A 26 -6.71 6.60 5.92
C CYS A 26 -7.99 6.93 6.69
N SER A 27 -7.96 7.96 7.55
CA SER A 27 -9.11 8.32 8.38
C SER A 27 -10.39 8.60 7.59
N GLU A 28 -10.30 9.35 6.50
CA GLU A 28 -11.47 9.84 5.73
C GLU A 28 -11.35 9.52 4.22
N SER A 29 -10.40 8.67 3.85
CA SER A 29 -10.13 8.38 2.44
C SER A 29 -9.35 7.09 2.30
N LEU A 30 -9.17 6.65 1.06
CA LEU A 30 -8.20 5.62 0.72
C LEU A 30 -6.99 6.25 0.01
N LEU A 31 -5.79 5.72 0.28
CA LEU A 31 -4.56 6.14 -0.38
C LEU A 31 -4.03 5.01 -1.25
N GLN A 32 -4.02 5.23 -2.56
CA GLN A 32 -3.36 4.32 -3.48
C GLN A 32 -1.88 4.67 -3.64
N VAL A 33 -1.00 3.73 -3.28
CA VAL A 33 0.45 3.88 -3.36
C VAL A 33 0.96 3.21 -4.63
N LEU A 34 1.69 3.96 -5.45
CA LEU A 34 2.21 3.53 -6.76
C LEU A 34 3.72 3.34 -6.77
N LYS A 35 4.42 4.08 -5.89
CA LYS A 35 5.88 4.07 -5.76
C LYS A 35 6.25 3.99 -4.29
N VAL A 36 7.31 3.25 -4.01
CA VAL A 36 7.86 3.06 -2.67
C VAL A 36 9.37 3.14 -2.72
N GLN A 37 9.98 3.44 -1.58
CA GLN A 37 11.42 3.37 -1.40
C GLN A 37 11.71 2.43 -0.22
N LEU A 38 12.49 1.39 -0.48
CA LEU A 38 12.97 0.49 0.57
C LEU A 38 14.31 0.99 1.14
N PRO A 39 14.66 0.64 2.39
CA PRO A 39 15.94 1.01 2.98
C PRO A 39 17.12 0.62 2.09
N GLY A 40 18.04 1.55 1.86
CA GLY A 40 19.23 1.34 1.01
C GLY A 40 18.94 1.21 -0.49
N LYS A 41 17.73 1.52 -0.96
CA LYS A 41 17.35 1.51 -2.39
C LYS A 41 16.80 2.86 -2.82
N GLY A 42 16.80 3.12 -4.12
CA GLY A 42 16.09 4.25 -4.72
C GLY A 42 14.57 4.02 -4.75
N ALA A 43 13.81 5.10 -4.95
CA ALA A 43 12.37 4.99 -5.17
C ALA A 43 12.07 4.19 -6.45
N THR A 44 11.09 3.28 -6.37
CA THR A 44 10.73 2.37 -7.45
C THR A 44 9.21 2.16 -7.50
N VAL A 45 8.71 1.63 -8.60
CA VAL A 45 7.30 1.25 -8.73
C VAL A 45 6.98 0.03 -7.86
N VAL A 46 5.76 -0.05 -7.34
CA VAL A 46 5.33 -1.13 -6.44
C VAL A 46 5.48 -2.51 -7.08
N THR A 47 5.19 -2.66 -8.37
CA THR A 47 5.43 -3.89 -9.17
C THR A 47 6.80 -4.51 -8.93
N ASN A 48 7.86 -3.69 -8.97
CA ASN A 48 9.24 -4.15 -8.81
C ASN A 48 9.48 -4.73 -7.41
N VAL A 49 8.84 -4.16 -6.40
CA VAL A 49 8.93 -4.69 -5.04
C VAL A 49 8.14 -5.98 -4.91
N LEU A 50 6.92 -6.03 -5.44
CA LEU A 50 6.06 -7.22 -5.36
C LEU A 50 6.66 -8.45 -6.06
N HIS A 51 7.35 -8.27 -7.17
CA HIS A 51 8.07 -9.38 -7.83
C HIS A 51 9.19 -9.97 -6.95
N SER A 52 9.78 -9.18 -6.06
CA SER A 52 10.83 -9.65 -5.14
C SER A 52 10.30 -10.12 -3.79
N ARG A 53 9.20 -9.51 -3.31
CA ARG A 53 8.63 -9.69 -1.97
C ARG A 53 7.11 -9.56 -2.03
N PRO A 54 6.40 -10.58 -2.55
CA PRO A 54 4.96 -10.48 -2.83
C PRO A 54 4.10 -10.27 -1.59
N LEU A 55 4.57 -10.70 -0.42
CA LEU A 55 3.83 -10.59 0.84
C LEU A 55 4.07 -9.27 1.59
N LEU A 56 4.98 -8.42 1.12
CA LEU A 56 5.35 -7.19 1.85
C LEU A 56 4.16 -6.22 1.98
N PHE A 57 3.32 -6.16 0.95
CA PHE A 57 2.13 -5.30 0.90
C PHE A 57 0.84 -6.13 0.75
N ALA A 58 0.79 -7.29 1.41
CA ALA A 58 -0.41 -8.13 1.40
C ALA A 58 -1.58 -7.42 2.10
N PRO A 59 -2.84 -7.60 1.62
CA PRO A 59 -4.02 -7.14 2.33
C PRO A 59 -4.06 -7.66 3.77
N GLY A 60 -4.47 -6.80 4.70
CA GLY A 60 -4.47 -7.07 6.14
C GLY A 60 -3.19 -6.61 6.87
N ASN A 61 -2.08 -6.38 6.17
CA ASN A 61 -0.90 -5.75 6.77
C ASN A 61 -1.21 -4.30 7.17
N VAL A 62 -0.62 -3.83 8.28
CA VAL A 62 -0.87 -2.50 8.84
C VAL A 62 0.43 -1.71 8.92
N PHE A 63 0.43 -0.48 8.42
CA PHE A 63 1.55 0.46 8.59
C PHE A 63 1.54 1.06 10.00
N GLY A 64 2.72 1.12 10.64
CA GLY A 64 2.89 1.76 11.95
C GLY A 64 2.35 0.95 13.14
N ALA A 65 2.05 -0.33 12.92
CA ALA A 65 1.78 -1.30 13.99
C ALA A 65 3.02 -1.59 14.84
#